data_AF-A0A820MTU2-F1
#
_entry.id   AF-A0A820MTU2-F1
#
_cell.length_a   1.000
_cell.length_b   1.000
_cell.length_c   1.000
_cell.angle_alpha   90.00
_cell.angle_beta   90.00
_cell.angle_gamma   90.00
#
_symmetry.space_group_name_H-M   'P 1'
#
loop_
_entity.id
_entity.type
_entity.pdbx_description
1 polymer ?
#
loop_
_entity_poly.entity_id
_entity_poly.type
_entity_poly.pdbx_seq_one_letter_code
_entity_poly.pdbx_strand_id
1 'polypeptide(L)'
;MGIPLMIMYLVNAGDLLAFLFVKYHSIIRHFVSRIIRQQSQRLGLQTKLPFEITHQIVQRQVAIKAILSVLVLYIVTGAVLFSNWEGWSYIDAAYFSFITFSTIGLGDLVPGKGTLTDNENGKSILCALYLLYGLVLTTMCFKLVQDDLFSIKRRILTRLGFDTQHH
;
A
#
# COMPACT_ATOMS: atom_id res chain seq x y z
N MET A 1 -36.28 -25.32 9.16
CA MET A 1 -34.99 -25.65 9.79
C MET A 1 -33.76 -25.05 9.09
N GLY A 2 -33.81 -24.55 7.85
CA GLY A 2 -32.62 -24.06 7.13
C GLY A 2 -32.13 -22.63 7.45
N ILE A 3 -33.03 -21.71 7.82
CA ILE A 3 -32.71 -20.30 8.08
C ILE A 3 -31.69 -20.10 9.23
N PRO A 4 -31.81 -20.76 10.40
CA PRO A 4 -30.84 -20.58 11.48
C PRO A 4 -29.46 -21.20 11.17
N LEU A 5 -29.40 -22.24 10.34
CA LEU A 5 -28.16 -22.90 9.94
C LEU A 5 -27.37 -22.05 8.92
N MET A 6 -28.07 -21.34 8.04
CA MET A 6 -27.44 -20.41 7.09
C MET A 6 -26.87 -19.18 7.80
N ILE A 7 -27.55 -18.66 8.83
CA ILE A 7 -27.05 -17.55 9.66
C ILE A 7 -25.78 -17.94 10.41
N MET A 8 -25.70 -19.17 10.96
CA MET A 8 -24.49 -19.64 11.64
C MET A 8 -23.28 -19.78 10.69
N TYR A 9 -23.50 -20.23 9.45
CA TYR A 9 -22.45 -20.30 8.44
C TYR A 9 -21.95 -18.91 8.02
N LEU A 10 -22.88 -17.95 7.90
CA LEU A 10 -22.57 -16.56 7.57
C LEU A 10 -21.77 -15.86 8.68
N VAL A 11 -22.16 -16.08 9.94
CA VAL A 11 -21.46 -15.52 11.11
C VAL A 11 -20.06 -16.10 11.24
N ASN A 12 -19.89 -17.41 11.07
CA ASN A 12 -18.57 -18.06 11.16
C ASN A 12 -17.63 -17.64 10.01
N ALA A 13 -18.17 -17.40 8.80
CA ALA A 13 -17.40 -16.84 7.68
C ALA A 13 -17.03 -15.36 7.91
N GLY A 14 -17.94 -14.57 8.50
CA GLY A 14 -17.71 -13.18 8.89
C GLY A 14 -16.63 -13.04 9.97
N ASP A 15 -16.65 -13.90 10.99
CA ASP A 15 -15.64 -13.92 12.05
C ASP A 15 -14.27 -14.39 11.54
N LEU A 16 -14.24 -15.36 10.63
CA LEU A 16 -13.00 -15.75 9.93
C LEU A 16 -12.43 -14.60 9.11
N LEU A 17 -13.29 -13.86 8.41
CA LEU A 17 -12.88 -12.69 7.64
C LEU A 17 -12.41 -11.55 8.53
N ALA A 18 -13.08 -11.30 9.66
CA ALA A 18 -12.63 -10.33 10.65
C ALA A 18 -11.27 -10.73 11.24
N PHE A 19 -11.05 -12.01 11.53
CA PHE A 19 -9.76 -12.53 11.96
C PHE A 19 -8.68 -12.37 10.89
N LEU A 20 -8.99 -12.67 9.63
CA LEU A 20 -8.06 -12.48 8.52
C LEU A 20 -7.72 -11.00 8.35
N PHE A 21 -8.71 -10.10 8.41
CA PHE A 21 -8.51 -8.65 8.27
C PHE A 21 -7.68 -8.06 9.42
N VAL A 22 -7.96 -8.47 10.66
CA VAL A 22 -7.22 -8.03 11.86
C VAL A 22 -5.81 -8.61 11.88
N LYS A 23 -5.65 -9.89 11.54
CA LYS A 23 -4.34 -10.55 11.45
C LYS A 23 -3.51 -9.96 10.31
N TYR A 24 -4.13 -9.67 9.17
CA TYR A 24 -3.52 -9.03 8.02
C TYR A 24 -3.10 -7.59 8.35
N HIS A 25 -3.96 -6.79 8.97
CA HIS A 25 -3.61 -5.44 9.42
C HIS A 25 -2.51 -5.42 10.50
N SER A 26 -2.47 -6.42 11.38
CA SER A 26 -1.40 -6.60 12.36
C SER A 26 -0.08 -6.97 11.66
N ILE A 27 -0.11 -7.88 10.68
CA ILE A 27 1.05 -8.29 9.90
C ILE A 27 1.60 -7.11 9.08
N ILE A 28 0.77 -6.35 8.38
CA ILE A 28 1.22 -5.14 7.66
C ILE A 28 1.85 -4.15 8.62
N ARG A 29 1.22 -3.83 9.76
CA ARG A 29 1.79 -2.88 10.72
C ARG A 29 3.16 -3.34 11.22
N HIS A 30 3.32 -4.63 11.48
CA HIS A 30 4.61 -5.19 11.89
C HIS A 30 5.63 -5.23 10.75
N PHE A 31 5.20 -5.46 9.52
CA PHE A 31 6.07 -5.51 8.35
C PHE A 31 6.54 -4.13 7.93
N VAL A 32 5.63 -3.15 7.87
CA VAL A 32 5.94 -1.73 7.59
C VAL A 32 6.86 -1.15 8.66
N SER A 33 6.58 -1.41 9.95
CA SER A 33 7.46 -0.94 11.03
C SER A 33 8.83 -1.63 11.02
N ARG A 34 8.92 -2.89 10.59
CA ARG A 34 10.20 -3.59 10.39
C ARG A 34 10.96 -3.09 9.16
N ILE A 35 10.31 -2.77 8.05
CA ILE A 35 10.97 -2.25 6.84
C ILE A 35 11.55 -0.85 7.08
N ILE A 36 10.79 0.04 7.74
CA ILE A 36 11.25 1.39 8.09
C ILE A 36 12.46 1.32 9.03
N ARG A 37 12.44 0.41 10.02
CA ARG A 37 13.58 0.21 10.94
C ARG A 37 14.78 -0.48 10.27
N GLN A 38 14.55 -1.45 9.39
CA GLN A 38 15.64 -2.19 8.72
C GLN A 38 16.39 -1.34 7.69
N GLN A 39 15.72 -0.46 6.96
CA GLN A 39 16.40 0.41 6.01
C GLN A 39 17.28 1.45 6.71
N SER A 40 16.82 1.99 7.84
CA SER A 40 17.62 2.90 8.66
C SER A 40 18.91 2.25 9.19
N GLN A 41 18.89 0.94 9.51
CA GLN A 41 20.08 0.21 10.00
C GLN A 41 21.06 -0.23 8.90
N ARG A 42 20.61 -0.66 7.72
CA ARG A 42 21.53 -1.15 6.66
C ARG A 42 22.32 -0.04 5.98
N LEU A 43 21.82 1.19 6.00
CA LEU A 43 22.51 2.36 5.46
C LEU A 43 23.71 2.81 6.30
N GLY A 44 23.71 2.53 7.61
CA GLY A 44 24.82 2.92 8.49
C GLY A 44 26.11 2.12 8.28
N LEU A 45 26.06 1.00 7.55
CA LEU A 45 27.19 0.06 7.47
C LEU A 45 28.05 0.19 6.21
N GLN A 46 27.61 0.94 5.17
CA GLN A 46 28.16 0.72 3.82
C GLN A 46 28.98 1.85 3.17
N THR A 47 29.33 2.94 3.84
CA THR A 47 29.92 4.08 3.13
C THR A 47 31.17 4.68 3.76
N LYS A 48 32.31 4.26 3.20
CA LYS A 48 33.61 4.95 3.22
C LYS A 48 33.77 5.87 1.99
N LEU A 49 32.78 6.71 1.71
CA LEU A 49 32.75 7.73 0.65
C LEU A 49 32.35 9.07 1.29
N PRO A 50 32.67 10.24 0.71
CA PRO A 50 32.38 11.54 1.33
C PRO A 50 30.92 11.62 1.78
N PHE A 51 30.74 11.95 3.05
CA PHE A 51 29.49 11.84 3.82
C PHE A 51 28.30 12.49 3.11
N GLU A 52 28.52 13.64 2.45
CA GLU A 52 27.48 14.36 1.72
C GLU A 52 26.84 13.54 0.59
N ILE A 53 27.63 12.97 -0.34
CA ILE A 53 27.12 12.33 -1.58
C ILE A 53 26.45 11.00 -1.25
N THR A 54 27.11 10.24 -0.38
CA THR A 54 26.59 9.01 0.22
C THR A 54 25.18 9.19 0.75
N HIS A 55 24.97 10.20 1.62
CA HIS A 55 23.70 10.37 2.29
C HIS A 55 22.56 10.65 1.29
N GLN A 56 22.84 11.30 0.16
CA GLN A 56 21.81 11.58 -0.86
C GLN A 56 21.39 10.35 -1.67
N ILE A 57 22.36 9.56 -2.13
CA ILE A 57 22.10 8.32 -2.88
C ILE A 57 21.42 7.30 -1.96
N VAL A 58 21.94 7.25 -0.73
CA VAL A 58 21.36 6.78 0.53
C VAL A 58 19.82 6.84 0.58
N GLN A 59 19.36 8.06 0.86
CA GLN A 59 17.95 8.37 1.12
C GLN A 59 17.04 8.10 -0.09
N ARG A 60 17.50 8.42 -1.31
CA ARG A 60 16.71 8.19 -2.53
C ARG A 60 16.47 6.71 -2.80
N GLN A 61 17.47 5.87 -2.56
CA GLN A 61 17.33 4.42 -2.73
C GLN A 61 16.38 3.80 -1.69
N VAL A 62 16.36 4.35 -0.47
CA VAL A 62 15.45 3.96 0.61
C VAL A 62 14.00 4.27 0.24
N ALA A 63 13.70 5.51 -0.16
CA ALA A 63 12.35 5.95 -0.51
C ALA A 63 11.75 5.14 -1.67
N ILE A 64 12.51 4.94 -2.75
CA ILE A 64 12.04 4.14 -3.91
C ILE A 64 11.75 2.69 -3.50
N LYS A 65 12.66 2.08 -2.73
CA LYS A 65 12.46 0.71 -2.24
C LYS A 65 11.27 0.59 -1.29
N ALA A 66 11.04 1.61 -0.46
CA ALA A 66 9.88 1.65 0.44
C ALA A 66 8.57 1.72 -0.36
N ILE A 67 8.45 2.63 -1.33
CA ILE A 67 7.24 2.78 -2.17
C ILE A 67 6.97 1.48 -2.96
N LEU A 68 7.99 0.90 -3.58
CA LEU A 68 7.85 -0.38 -4.30
C LEU A 68 7.40 -1.51 -3.38
N SER A 69 7.95 -1.60 -2.16
CA SER A 69 7.56 -2.65 -1.21
C SER A 69 6.10 -2.52 -0.75
N VAL A 70 5.63 -1.29 -0.51
CA VAL A 70 4.24 -1.01 -0.13
C VAL A 70 3.29 -1.31 -1.27
N LEU A 71 3.66 -0.96 -2.51
CA LEU A 71 2.88 -1.27 -3.70
C LEU A 71 2.71 -2.77 -3.92
N VAL A 72 3.80 -3.54 -3.84
CA VAL A 72 3.75 -5.00 -3.98
C VAL A 72 2.86 -5.62 -2.90
N LEU A 73 2.99 -5.16 -1.65
CA LEU A 73 2.17 -5.65 -0.55
C LEU A 73 0.68 -5.36 -0.79
N TYR A 74 0.35 -4.15 -1.26
CA TYR A 74 -1.03 -3.77 -1.60
C TYR A 74 -1.62 -4.69 -2.69
N ILE A 75 -0.89 -4.91 -3.79
CA ILE A 75 -1.35 -5.75 -4.91
C ILE A 75 -1.53 -7.21 -4.48
N VAL A 76 -0.55 -7.80 -3.78
CA VAL A 76 -0.64 -9.20 -3.30
C VAL A 76 -1.84 -9.39 -2.39
N THR A 77 -2.18 -8.37 -1.62
CA THR A 77 -3.30 -8.41 -0.69
C THR A 77 -4.62 -8.37 -1.39
N GLY A 78 -4.79 -7.42 -2.32
CA GLY A 78 -6.00 -7.38 -3.14
C GLY A 78 -6.14 -8.66 -3.97
N ALA A 79 -5.03 -9.21 -4.47
CA ALA A 79 -5.03 -10.49 -5.18
C ALA A 79 -5.61 -11.64 -4.33
N VAL A 80 -5.16 -11.79 -3.09
CA VAL A 80 -5.70 -12.81 -2.18
C VAL A 80 -7.14 -12.50 -1.78
N LEU A 81 -7.46 -11.25 -1.46
CA LEU A 81 -8.79 -10.83 -1.01
C LEU A 81 -9.86 -11.06 -2.09
N PHE A 82 -9.64 -10.51 -3.29
CA PHE A 82 -10.61 -10.58 -4.39
C PHE A 82 -10.66 -11.97 -5.05
N SER A 83 -9.55 -12.72 -5.07
CA SER A 83 -9.58 -14.11 -5.55
C SER A 83 -10.45 -15.00 -4.66
N ASN A 84 -10.39 -14.84 -3.33
CA ASN A 84 -11.24 -15.60 -2.41
C ASN A 84 -12.70 -15.12 -2.39
N TRP A 85 -12.96 -13.83 -2.63
CA TRP A 85 -14.32 -13.26 -2.55
C TRP A 85 -15.13 -13.37 -3.84
N GLU A 86 -14.52 -13.07 -4.97
CA GLU A 86 -15.18 -13.06 -6.28
C GLU A 86 -14.87 -14.33 -7.09
N GLY A 87 -14.01 -15.22 -6.57
CA GLY A 87 -13.58 -16.43 -7.26
C GLY A 87 -12.68 -16.14 -8.46
N TRP A 88 -12.13 -14.93 -8.57
CA TRP A 88 -11.24 -14.55 -9.66
C TRP A 88 -9.89 -15.28 -9.57
N SER A 89 -9.22 -15.43 -10.71
CA SER A 89 -7.83 -15.88 -10.72
C SER A 89 -6.97 -14.88 -9.94
N TYR A 90 -5.92 -15.36 -9.26
CA TYR A 90 -4.97 -14.48 -8.56
C TYR A 90 -4.39 -13.39 -9.47
N ILE A 91 -4.23 -13.69 -10.76
CA ILE A 91 -3.71 -12.77 -11.77
C ILE A 91 -4.73 -11.66 -12.07
N ASP A 92 -6.01 -12.01 -12.24
CA ASP A 92 -7.09 -11.04 -12.50
C ASP A 92 -7.32 -10.14 -11.28
N ALA A 93 -7.27 -10.72 -10.08
CA ALA A 93 -7.40 -9.99 -8.82
C ALA A 93 -6.20 -9.05 -8.56
N ALA A 94 -4.98 -9.48 -8.92
CA ALA A 94 -3.78 -8.62 -8.89
C ALA A 94 -3.87 -7.48 -9.92
N TYR A 95 -4.33 -7.79 -11.14
CA TYR A 95 -4.55 -6.82 -12.19
C TYR A 95 -5.57 -5.75 -11.76
N PHE A 96 -6.73 -6.16 -11.22
CA PHE A 96 -7.72 -5.26 -10.64
C PHE A 96 -7.09 -4.34 -9.58
N SER A 97 -6.34 -4.92 -8.63
CA SER A 97 -5.69 -4.16 -7.56
C SER A 97 -4.68 -3.14 -8.10
N PHE A 98 -3.92 -3.50 -9.14
CA PHE A 98 -2.97 -2.62 -9.79
C PHE A 98 -3.66 -1.47 -10.53
N ILE A 99 -4.63 -1.73 -11.41
CA ILE A 99 -5.33 -0.68 -12.18
C ILE A 99 -6.08 0.30 -11.27
N THR A 100 -6.57 -0.19 -10.14
CA THR A 100 -7.21 0.60 -9.10
C THR A 100 -6.20 1.47 -8.37
N PHE A 101 -5.06 0.90 -7.94
CA PHE A 101 -4.00 1.66 -7.29
C PHE A 101 -3.43 2.75 -8.18
N SER A 102 -3.16 2.42 -9.45
CA SER A 102 -2.67 3.36 -10.45
C SER A 102 -3.73 4.36 -10.90
N THR A 103 -4.95 4.28 -10.36
CA THR A 103 -6.10 5.13 -10.69
C THR A 103 -6.49 5.09 -12.17
N ILE A 104 -6.06 4.06 -12.91
CA ILE A 104 -6.46 3.85 -14.32
C ILE A 104 -7.95 3.47 -14.36
N GLY A 105 -8.38 2.56 -13.47
CA GLY A 105 -9.80 2.30 -13.23
C GLY A 105 -10.60 1.88 -14.46
N LEU A 106 -10.09 0.92 -15.25
CA LEU A 106 -10.73 0.47 -16.50
C LEU A 106 -12.17 -0.05 -16.31
N GLY A 107 -12.49 -0.56 -15.11
CA GLY A 107 -13.85 -0.98 -14.75
C GLY A 107 -14.33 -2.25 -15.48
N ASP A 108 -13.41 -2.98 -16.10
CA ASP A 108 -13.58 -4.28 -16.72
C ASP A 108 -13.85 -5.38 -15.68
N LEU A 109 -13.07 -5.36 -14.60
CA LEU A 109 -13.25 -6.20 -13.42
C LEU A 109 -13.76 -5.31 -12.28
N VAL A 110 -14.98 -5.60 -11.79
CA VAL A 110 -15.57 -4.88 -10.65
C VAL A 110 -16.22 -5.90 -9.71
N PRO A 111 -15.85 -5.90 -8.41
CA PRO A 111 -16.44 -6.82 -7.45
C PRO A 111 -17.94 -6.57 -7.33
N GLY A 112 -18.74 -7.63 -7.27
CA GLY A 112 -20.20 -7.54 -7.11
C GLY A 112 -21.02 -7.49 -8.41
N LYS A 113 -20.39 -7.54 -9.60
CA LYS A 113 -21.13 -7.51 -10.89
C LYS A 113 -21.78 -8.84 -11.28
N GLY A 114 -21.49 -9.95 -10.58
CA GLY A 114 -21.81 -11.31 -11.04
C GLY A 114 -22.50 -12.28 -10.06
N THR A 115 -22.78 -11.91 -8.80
CA THR A 115 -23.40 -12.84 -7.84
C THR A 115 -24.73 -12.33 -7.30
N LEU A 116 -25.82 -12.91 -7.80
CA LEU A 116 -27.20 -12.86 -7.32
C LEU A 116 -27.34 -13.54 -5.94
N THR A 117 -26.62 -13.08 -4.92
CA THR A 117 -26.65 -13.71 -3.59
C THR A 117 -26.69 -12.64 -2.49
N ASP A 118 -27.92 -12.29 -2.09
CA ASP A 118 -28.49 -11.75 -0.83
C ASP A 118 -27.60 -11.29 0.35
N ASN A 119 -26.37 -10.84 0.13
CA ASN A 119 -25.49 -10.19 1.12
C ASN A 119 -24.68 -9.06 0.46
N GLU A 120 -25.36 -8.21 -0.32
CA GLU A 120 -24.78 -7.21 -1.22
C GLU A 120 -24.08 -6.05 -0.48
N ASN A 121 -24.51 -5.76 0.74
CA ASN A 121 -24.03 -4.61 1.51
C ASN A 121 -22.59 -4.81 2.03
N GLY A 122 -22.24 -6.01 2.50
CA GLY A 122 -20.95 -6.27 3.14
C GLY A 122 -19.77 -6.22 2.15
N LYS A 123 -19.92 -6.82 0.98
CA LYS A 123 -18.86 -6.89 -0.05
C LYS A 123 -18.53 -5.51 -0.63
N SER A 124 -19.55 -4.70 -0.88
CA SER A 124 -19.40 -3.34 -1.41
C SER A 124 -18.70 -2.40 -0.42
N ILE A 125 -19.05 -2.49 0.87
CA ILE A 125 -18.40 -1.70 1.94
C ILE A 125 -16.92 -2.09 2.07
N LEU A 126 -16.62 -3.39 2.01
CA LEU A 126 -15.24 -3.85 2.12
C LEU A 126 -14.38 -3.45 0.92
N CYS A 127 -14.94 -3.49 -0.29
CA CYS A 127 -14.30 -2.93 -1.48
C CYS A 127 -14.00 -1.44 -1.28
N ALA A 128 -14.98 -0.66 -0.83
CA ALA A 128 -14.80 0.78 -0.54
C ALA A 128 -13.70 1.03 0.51
N LEU A 129 -13.65 0.23 1.59
CA LEU A 129 -12.60 0.33 2.61
C LEU A 129 -11.21 0.01 2.04
N TYR A 130 -11.10 -0.99 1.17
CA TYR A 130 -9.85 -1.31 0.48
C TYR A 130 -9.39 -0.16 -0.44
N LEU A 131 -10.32 0.43 -1.19
CA LEU A 131 -10.04 1.60 -2.03
C LEU A 131 -9.57 2.80 -1.21
N LEU A 132 -10.25 3.09 -0.09
CA LEU A 132 -9.86 4.15 0.84
C LEU A 132 -8.47 3.90 1.43
N TYR A 133 -8.15 2.65 1.78
CA TYR A 133 -6.81 2.28 2.23
C TYR A 133 -5.75 2.54 1.15
N GLY A 134 -6.04 2.20 -0.11
CA GLY A 134 -5.18 2.53 -1.25
C GLY A 134 -4.91 4.03 -1.38
N LEU A 135 -5.92 4.88 -1.20
CA LEU A 135 -5.78 6.35 -1.24
C LEU A 135 -4.90 6.90 -0.11
N VAL A 136 -5.01 6.33 1.09
CA VAL A 136 -4.15 6.68 2.23
C VAL A 136 -2.70 6.31 1.93
N LEU A 137 -2.45 5.11 1.37
CA LEU A 137 -1.11 4.69 0.94
C LEU A 137 -0.53 5.62 -0.12
N THR A 138 -1.32 5.97 -1.13
CA THR A 138 -0.91 6.90 -2.19
C THR A 138 -0.55 8.27 -1.64
N THR A 139 -1.30 8.79 -0.66
CA THR A 139 -0.98 10.06 0.03
C THR A 139 0.34 9.99 0.78
N MET A 140 0.63 8.87 1.44
CA MET A 140 1.92 8.65 2.12
C MET A 140 3.07 8.54 1.11
N CYS A 141 2.87 7.84 0.00
CA CYS A 141 3.84 7.79 -1.10
C CYS A 141 4.13 9.19 -1.65
N PHE A 142 3.10 10.00 -1.88
CA PHE A 142 3.27 11.38 -2.35
C PHE A 142 4.04 12.24 -1.35
N LYS A 143 3.78 12.10 -0.04
CA LYS A 143 4.55 12.81 1.00
C LYS A 143 6.04 12.44 0.96
N LEU A 144 6.37 11.15 0.87
CA LEU A 144 7.75 10.69 0.77
C LEU A 144 8.45 11.26 -0.47
N VAL A 145 7.77 11.24 -1.62
CA VAL A 145 8.29 11.83 -2.86
C VAL A 145 8.45 13.34 -2.73
N GLN A 146 7.51 14.02 -2.09
CA GLN A 146 7.53 15.46 -1.88
C GLN A 146 8.70 15.88 -0.96
N ASP A 147 8.94 15.14 0.13
CA ASP A 147 10.08 15.36 1.02
C ASP A 147 11.41 15.20 0.28
N ASP A 148 11.52 14.16 -0.57
CA ASP A 148 12.67 13.94 -1.45
C ASP A 148 12.85 15.11 -2.44
N LEU A 149 11.79 15.53 -3.12
CA LEU A 149 11.82 16.64 -4.07
C LEU A 149 12.21 17.96 -3.42
N PHE A 150 11.68 18.25 -2.23
CA PHE A 150 12.05 19.46 -1.49
C PHE A 150 13.51 19.42 -1.03
N SER A 151 14.04 18.24 -0.69
CA SER A 151 15.44 18.08 -0.37
C SER A 151 16.33 18.39 -1.58
N ILE A 152 15.93 17.97 -2.78
CA ILE A 152 16.62 18.27 -4.04
C ILE A 152 16.53 19.76 -4.37
N LYS A 153 15.33 20.36 -4.24
CA LYS A 153 15.11 21.78 -4.51
C LYS A 153 16.02 22.67 -3.64
N ARG A 154 16.11 22.39 -2.33
CA ARG A 154 17.00 23.14 -1.43
C ARG A 154 18.46 23.04 -1.86
N ARG A 155 18.92 21.85 -2.27
CA ARG A 155 20.29 21.65 -2.76
C ARG A 155 20.58 22.44 -4.03
N ILE A 156 19.65 22.44 -4.98
CA ILE A 156 19.80 23.24 -6.20
C ILE A 156 19.86 24.73 -5.86
N LEU A 157 19.01 25.21 -4.95
CA LEU A 157 19.03 26.61 -4.50
C LEU A 157 20.35 27.00 -3.82
N THR A 158 20.89 26.14 -2.94
CA THR A 158 22.21 26.38 -2.32
C THR A 158 23.34 26.36 -3.37
N ARG A 159 23.26 25.53 -4.40
CA ARG A 159 24.24 25.47 -5.49
C ARG A 159 24.14 26.64 -6.47
N LEU A 160 22.95 27.23 -6.63
CA LEU A 160 22.70 28.37 -7.51
C LEU A 160 23.08 29.73 -6.90
N GLY A 161 23.59 29.77 -5.65
CA GLY A 161 24.29 30.96 -5.16
C GLY A 161 23.42 32.06 -4.57
N PHE A 162 22.27 31.77 -3.99
CA PHE A 162 21.53 32.76 -3.17
C PHE A 162 22.11 32.96 -1.76
N ASP A 163 23.41 32.73 -1.57
CA ASP A 163 24.13 32.97 -0.30
C ASP A 163 24.89 34.31 -0.31
N THR A 164 24.50 35.24 -1.19
CA THR A 164 25.05 36.61 -1.16
C THR A 164 24.11 37.56 -0.42
N GLN A 165 24.52 37.85 0.81
CA GLN A 165 24.57 39.19 1.43
C GLN A 165 23.23 39.78 1.91
N HIS A 166 22.98 39.66 3.21
CA HIS A 166 22.58 40.82 4.03
C HIS A 166 23.18 40.67 5.43
N HIS A 167 24.48 40.98 5.49
CA HIS A 167 25.05 41.70 6.63
C HIS A 167 24.74 43.18 6.47
#